data_AF-A0A958AFB7-F1
#
_entry.id   AF-A0A958AFB7-F1
#
_cell.length_a   1.000
_cell.length_b   1.000
_cell.length_c   1.000
_cell.angle_alpha   90.00
_cell.angle_beta   90.00
_cell.angle_gamma   90.00
#
_symmetry.space_group_name_H-M   'P 1'
#
loop_
_entity.id
_entity.type
_entity.pdbx_description
1 polymer ?
#
loop_
_entity_poly.entity_id
_entity_poly.type
_entity_poly.pdbx_seq_one_letter_code
_entity_poly.pdbx_strand_id
1 'polypeptide(L)'
;MSNNDVSNLYRDSRQAWEEETLKPGLTTRAERQEQFMTTSSLPIEGLYSPEGSEPDQFIEAINFPGQYPFTRGVHATGYRGKLWTMRMFAGFGLAEETNRRFKYLLSQGQTGLSIAFDMPTLYGYDTDAPQALGEFGKCGVAVSSLRDMEILLDGLPLDQITTSMTINSPAA
;
A
#
# COMPACT_ATOMS: atom_id res chain seq x y z
N MET A 1 -8.43 40.62 8.41
CA MET A 1 -7.23 40.11 9.10
C MET A 1 -6.29 39.63 8.02
N SER A 2 -5.07 40.17 7.97
CA SER A 2 -4.04 39.70 7.04
C SER A 2 -3.55 38.31 7.47
N ASN A 3 -2.95 37.52 6.56
CA ASN A 3 -2.32 36.23 6.91
C ASN A 3 -1.28 36.38 8.03
N ASN A 4 -0.63 37.55 8.12
CA ASN A 4 0.33 37.86 9.18
C ASN A 4 -0.33 37.99 10.56
N ASP A 5 -1.57 38.46 10.65
CA ASP A 5 -2.28 38.64 11.93
C ASP A 5 -2.67 37.28 12.55
N VAL A 6 -3.06 36.31 11.72
CA VAL A 6 -3.45 34.96 12.18
C VAL A 6 -2.21 34.15 12.59
N SER A 7 -1.11 34.27 11.85
CA SER A 7 0.17 33.64 12.20
C SER A 7 0.71 34.16 13.52
N ASN A 8 0.66 35.49 13.74
CA ASN A 8 1.08 36.10 15.00
C ASN A 8 0.22 35.66 16.19
N LEU A 9 -1.11 35.63 16.04
CA LEU A 9 -2.01 35.18 17.12
C LEU A 9 -1.74 33.73 17.54
N TYR A 10 -1.49 32.85 16.57
CA TYR A 10 -1.17 31.45 16.85
C TYR A 10 0.13 31.33 17.64
N ARG A 11 1.19 31.99 17.18
CA ARG A 11 2.51 31.95 17.83
C ARG A 11 2.44 32.46 19.27
N ASP A 12 1.73 33.57 19.50
CA ASP A 12 1.56 34.15 20.83
C ASP A 12 0.77 33.20 21.75
N SER A 13 -0.28 32.56 21.22
CA SER A 13 -1.08 31.58 21.96
C SER A 13 -0.28 30.30 22.28
N ARG A 14 0.57 29.85 21.35
CA ARG A 14 1.46 28.70 21.55
C ARG A 14 2.47 28.99 22.63
N GLN A 15 3.11 30.16 22.60
CA GLN A 15 4.06 30.57 23.63
C GLN A 15 3.39 30.63 25.00
N ALA A 16 2.19 31.22 25.09
CA ALA A 16 1.42 31.24 26.34
C ALA A 16 1.11 29.82 26.84
N TRP A 17 0.70 28.90 25.97
CA TRP A 17 0.47 27.50 26.34
C TRP A 17 1.75 26.80 26.82
N GLU A 18 2.88 27.01 26.16
CA GLU A 18 4.17 26.41 26.55
C GLU A 18 4.58 26.84 27.96
N GLU A 19 4.45 28.14 28.26
CA GLU A 19 4.83 28.70 29.56
C GLU A 19 3.81 28.40 30.68
N GLU A 20 2.53 28.62 30.41
CA GLU A 20 1.50 28.61 31.45
C GLU A 20 0.89 27.23 31.67
N THR A 21 1.03 26.31 30.70
CA THR A 21 0.38 24.99 30.75
C THR A 21 1.38 23.84 30.63
N LEU A 22 2.19 23.81 29.57
CA LEU A 22 3.08 22.66 29.30
C LEU A 22 4.16 22.52 30.36
N LYS A 23 4.94 23.59 30.62
CA LYS A 23 6.02 23.55 31.61
C LYS A 23 5.52 23.17 33.02
N PRO A 24 4.44 23.76 33.58
CA PRO A 24 3.87 23.32 34.86
C PRO A 24 3.34 21.87 34.84
N GLY A 25 2.81 21.43 33.69
CA GLY A 25 2.37 20.05 33.51
C GLY A 25 3.55 19.06 33.61
N LEU A 26 4.67 19.37 32.96
CA LEU A 26 5.87 18.54 32.95
C LEU A 26 6.57 18.45 34.31
N THR A 27 6.47 19.49 35.15
CA THR A 27 6.99 19.42 36.54
C THR A 27 6.14 18.52 37.42
N THR A 28 4.82 18.50 37.20
CA THR A 28 3.90 17.63 37.93
C THR A 28 4.04 16.18 37.47
N ARG A 29 4.21 15.96 36.17
CA ARG A 29 4.36 14.64 35.57
C ARG A 29 5.23 14.70 34.32
N ALA A 30 6.44 14.19 34.44
CA ALA A 30 7.37 14.08 33.32
C ALA A 30 6.82 13.16 32.22
N GLU A 31 7.34 13.35 31.01
CA GLU A 31 7.07 12.46 29.89
C GLU A 31 7.58 11.04 30.16
N ARG A 32 6.97 10.05 29.50
CA ARG A 32 7.28 8.63 29.73
C ARG A 32 8.60 8.18 29.09
N GLN A 33 9.08 8.95 28.11
CA GLN A 33 10.30 8.69 27.36
C GLN A 33 11.01 10.02 27.16
N GLU A 34 12.33 9.98 27.07
CA GLU A 34 13.13 11.16 26.76
C GLU A 34 12.89 11.64 25.32
N GLN A 35 12.67 10.71 24.40
CA GLN A 35 12.27 11.00 23.02
C GLN A 35 11.24 9.97 22.55
N PHE A 36 10.21 10.47 21.88
CA PHE A 36 9.27 9.65 21.14
C PHE A 36 9.74 9.56 19.69
N MET A 37 9.77 8.35 19.14
CA MET A 37 10.20 8.12 17.76
C MET A 37 9.23 7.21 17.03
N THR A 38 9.14 7.40 15.71
CA THR A 38 8.52 6.43 14.80
C THR A 38 9.39 5.17 14.68
N THR A 39 8.82 4.09 14.12
CA THR A 39 9.57 2.85 13.82
C THR A 39 10.69 3.05 12.80
N SER A 40 10.69 4.17 12.09
CA SER A 40 11.73 4.58 11.14
C SER A 40 12.74 5.55 11.76
N SER A 41 12.76 5.66 13.10
CA SER A 41 13.69 6.50 13.87
C SER A 41 13.55 8.00 13.61
N LEU A 42 12.38 8.46 13.17
CA LEU A 42 12.07 9.89 13.11
C LEU A 42 11.54 10.37 14.46
N PRO A 43 12.08 11.47 15.04
CA PRO A 43 11.56 12.04 16.28
C PRO A 43 10.12 12.56 16.07
N ILE A 44 9.29 12.37 17.09
CA ILE A 44 7.89 12.81 17.12
C ILE A 44 7.82 13.99 18.09
N GLU A 45 7.42 15.15 17.59
CA GLU A 45 7.19 16.32 18.41
C GLU A 45 5.89 16.17 19.22
N GLY A 46 5.85 16.73 20.43
CA GLY A 46 4.66 16.65 21.30
C GLY A 46 3.44 17.37 20.72
N LEU A 47 3.64 18.31 19.80
CA LEU A 47 2.57 19.05 19.13
C LEU A 47 3.03 19.54 17.75
N TYR A 48 2.30 19.15 16.69
CA TYR A 48 2.48 19.68 15.34
C TYR A 48 1.53 20.84 15.07
N SER A 49 2.04 21.88 14.43
CA SER A 49 1.38 23.17 14.20
C SER A 49 1.30 23.53 12.72
N PRO A 50 0.38 24.42 12.31
CA PRO A 50 0.40 24.99 10.96
C PRO A 50 1.58 25.95 10.71
N GLU A 51 2.31 26.36 11.76
CA GLU A 51 3.57 27.12 11.62
C GLU A 51 4.55 26.39 10.70
N GLY A 52 5.07 27.09 9.69
CA GLY A 52 5.99 26.52 8.69
C GLY A 52 5.32 26.04 7.39
N SER A 53 4.00 26.16 7.24
CA SER A 53 3.31 25.89 5.97
C SER A 53 3.22 27.14 5.09
N GLU A 54 4.36 27.60 4.57
CA GLU A 54 4.37 28.70 3.60
C GLU A 54 3.66 28.26 2.29
N PRO A 55 2.83 29.12 1.65
CA PRO A 55 2.11 28.76 0.44
C PRO A 55 3.00 28.23 -0.69
N ASP A 56 4.21 28.77 -0.83
CA ASP A 56 5.18 28.32 -1.84
C ASP A 56 5.69 26.90 -1.55
N GLN A 57 5.95 26.58 -0.28
CA GLN A 57 6.33 25.24 0.15
C GLN A 57 5.19 24.24 -0.06
N PHE A 58 3.93 24.68 0.13
CA PHE A 58 2.78 23.86 -0.20
C PHE A 58 2.74 23.51 -1.69
N ILE A 59 2.92 24.48 -2.60
CA ILE A 59 2.88 24.23 -4.04
C ILE A 59 4.03 23.32 -4.49
N GLU A 60 5.24 23.51 -3.95
CA GLU A 60 6.41 22.71 -4.34
C GLU A 60 6.37 21.29 -3.77
N ALA A 61 6.00 21.11 -2.49
CA ALA A 61 6.12 19.83 -1.79
C ALA A 61 4.83 18.99 -1.78
N ILE A 62 3.65 19.64 -1.80
CA ILE A 62 2.36 18.97 -1.65
C ILE A 62 1.56 18.99 -2.96
N ASN A 63 1.37 20.20 -3.51
CA ASN A 63 0.60 20.50 -4.71
C ASN A 63 -0.84 19.91 -4.75
N PHE A 64 -1.54 20.05 -5.88
CA PHE A 64 -2.85 19.49 -6.14
C PHE A 64 -2.78 18.02 -6.61
N PRO A 65 -3.80 17.20 -6.35
CA PRO A 65 -3.83 15.82 -6.87
C PRO A 65 -3.73 15.81 -8.40
N GLY A 66 -2.97 14.85 -8.94
CA GLY A 66 -2.69 14.76 -10.37
C GLY A 66 -1.64 15.73 -10.90
N GLN A 67 -0.95 16.49 -10.04
CA GLN A 67 0.17 17.36 -10.41
C GLN A 67 1.44 16.95 -9.67
N TYR A 68 2.61 17.09 -10.32
CA TYR A 68 3.90 16.87 -9.68
C TYR A 68 4.03 17.73 -8.40
N PRO A 69 4.54 17.21 -7.26
CA PRO A 69 5.21 15.92 -7.07
C PRO A 69 4.26 14.74 -6.74
N PHE A 70 2.96 14.89 -6.95
CA PHE A 70 1.92 13.86 -6.75
C PHE A 70 1.74 13.40 -5.30
N THR A 71 2.18 14.20 -4.33
CA THR A 71 2.04 13.92 -2.89
C THR A 71 0.58 13.64 -2.51
N ARG A 72 -0.38 14.31 -3.17
CA ARG A 72 -1.83 14.10 -2.98
C ARG A 72 -2.47 13.05 -3.89
N GLY A 73 -1.66 12.27 -4.62
CA GLY A 73 -2.07 11.23 -5.53
C GLY A 73 -1.83 11.57 -7.00
N VAL A 74 -1.61 10.53 -7.82
CA VAL A 74 -1.30 10.64 -9.26
C VAL A 74 -2.51 10.98 -10.15
N HIS A 75 -3.73 10.88 -9.62
CA HIS A 75 -4.96 11.15 -10.37
C HIS A 75 -5.72 12.33 -9.76
N ALA A 76 -6.15 13.29 -10.59
CA ALA A 76 -6.84 14.49 -10.15
C ALA A 76 -8.13 14.23 -9.35
N THR A 77 -8.88 13.19 -9.69
CA THR A 77 -10.15 12.85 -9.02
C THR A 77 -9.99 11.82 -7.91
N GLY A 78 -8.82 11.18 -7.78
CA GLY A 78 -8.59 10.05 -6.88
C GLY A 78 -9.74 9.04 -6.88
N TYR A 79 -10.16 8.61 -5.68
CA TYR A 79 -11.20 7.61 -5.49
C TYR A 79 -12.63 8.10 -5.71
N ARG A 80 -12.84 9.41 -5.93
CA ARG A 80 -14.15 9.93 -6.39
C ARG A 80 -14.41 9.58 -7.85
N GLY A 81 -13.34 9.42 -8.65
CA GLY A 81 -13.44 9.00 -10.05
C GLY A 81 -13.44 7.48 -10.22
N LYS A 82 -12.47 6.80 -9.60
CA LYS A 82 -12.35 5.34 -9.66
C LYS A 82 -11.79 4.81 -8.34
N LEU A 83 -12.47 3.84 -7.74
CA LEU A 83 -11.96 3.12 -6.56
C LEU A 83 -10.65 2.39 -6.88
N TRP A 84 -9.87 2.08 -5.84
CA TRP A 84 -8.72 1.19 -6.00
C TRP A 84 -9.17 -0.20 -6.50
N THR A 85 -8.27 -0.89 -7.18
CA THR A 85 -8.53 -2.28 -7.59
C THR A 85 -8.50 -3.17 -6.34
N MET A 86 -9.64 -3.75 -5.96
CA MET A 86 -9.69 -4.82 -4.97
C MET A 86 -9.11 -6.09 -5.60
N ARG A 87 -7.89 -6.44 -5.21
CA ARG A 87 -7.11 -7.53 -5.81
C ARG A 87 -6.61 -8.47 -4.72
N MET A 88 -7.25 -9.62 -4.54
CA MET A 88 -6.78 -10.62 -3.58
C MET A 88 -5.66 -11.46 -4.21
N PHE A 89 -4.64 -11.71 -3.40
CA PHE A 89 -3.55 -12.61 -3.74
C PHE A 89 -4.00 -14.05 -3.51
N ALA A 90 -4.01 -14.86 -4.57
CA ALA A 90 -4.49 -16.23 -4.50
C ALA A 90 -3.76 -17.16 -5.48
N GLY A 91 -3.58 -18.40 -5.02
CA GLY A 91 -3.00 -19.51 -5.75
C GLY A 91 -2.74 -20.65 -4.78
N PHE A 92 -3.16 -21.86 -5.15
CA PHE A 92 -2.85 -23.10 -4.44
C PHE A 92 -3.18 -24.30 -5.34
N GLY A 93 -2.47 -25.39 -5.14
CA GLY A 93 -2.74 -26.67 -5.77
C GLY A 93 -2.73 -26.59 -7.30
N LEU A 94 -3.74 -27.23 -7.89
CA LEU A 94 -3.94 -27.34 -9.33
C LEU A 94 -4.46 -26.04 -9.95
N ALA A 95 -4.24 -25.89 -11.25
CA ALA A 95 -4.78 -24.78 -12.04
C ALA A 95 -6.31 -24.67 -11.92
N GLU A 96 -7.04 -25.79 -11.92
CA GLU A 96 -8.49 -25.85 -11.76
C GLU A 96 -8.95 -25.39 -10.36
N GLU A 97 -8.18 -25.68 -9.32
CA GLU A 97 -8.47 -25.28 -7.95
C GLU A 97 -8.35 -23.77 -7.80
N THR A 98 -7.26 -23.21 -8.32
CA THR A 98 -7.04 -21.77 -8.31
C THR A 98 -8.02 -21.03 -9.23
N ASN A 99 -8.36 -21.58 -10.41
CA ASN A 99 -9.40 -21.01 -11.28
C ASN A 99 -10.75 -20.90 -10.56
N ARG A 100 -11.19 -21.98 -9.88
CA ARG A 100 -12.41 -21.97 -9.06
C ARG A 100 -12.35 -20.90 -7.98
N ARG A 101 -11.19 -20.72 -7.35
CA ARG A 101 -10.96 -19.66 -6.36
C ARG A 101 -11.07 -18.27 -7.00
N PHE A 102 -10.52 -18.04 -8.19
CA PHE A 102 -10.66 -16.75 -8.87
C PHE A 102 -12.11 -16.44 -9.23
N LYS A 103 -12.85 -17.41 -9.79
CA LYS A 103 -14.29 -17.25 -10.07
C LYS A 103 -15.07 -16.91 -8.80
N TYR A 104 -14.78 -17.58 -7.69
CA TYR A 104 -15.37 -17.24 -6.39
C TYR A 104 -15.02 -15.82 -5.95
N LEU A 105 -13.76 -15.41 -6.00
CA LEU A 105 -13.35 -14.08 -5.54
C LEU A 105 -13.97 -12.97 -6.39
N LEU A 106 -14.06 -13.15 -7.71
CA LEU A 106 -14.76 -12.23 -8.60
C LEU A 106 -16.25 -12.13 -8.24
N SER A 107 -16.91 -13.26 -7.91
CA SER A 107 -18.31 -13.23 -7.47
C SER A 107 -18.51 -12.53 -6.12
N GLN A 108 -17.45 -12.41 -5.31
CA GLN A 108 -17.44 -11.66 -4.05
C GLN A 108 -17.01 -10.18 -4.22
N GLY A 109 -16.86 -9.68 -5.45
CA GLY A 109 -16.57 -8.27 -5.71
C GLY A 109 -15.09 -7.93 -5.91
N GLN A 110 -14.21 -8.93 -6.08
CA GLN A 110 -12.86 -8.69 -6.58
C GLN A 110 -12.91 -8.04 -7.98
N THR A 111 -11.99 -7.12 -8.26
CA THR A 111 -11.97 -6.33 -9.51
C THR A 111 -10.67 -6.49 -10.32
N GLY A 112 -9.76 -7.34 -9.85
CA GLY A 112 -8.56 -7.76 -10.57
C GLY A 112 -7.95 -9.01 -9.95
N LEU A 113 -7.20 -9.78 -10.72
CA LEU A 113 -6.57 -11.04 -10.26
C LEU A 113 -5.15 -10.78 -9.75
N SER A 114 -4.70 -11.49 -8.72
CA SER A 114 -3.27 -11.60 -8.40
C SER A 114 -2.89 -13.06 -8.21
N ILE A 115 -2.08 -13.59 -9.12
CA ILE A 115 -1.71 -14.99 -9.18
C ILE A 115 -0.47 -15.23 -8.32
N ALA A 116 -0.61 -16.13 -7.36
CA ALA A 116 0.50 -16.66 -6.55
C ALA A 116 0.95 -18.01 -7.13
N PHE A 117 2.21 -18.15 -7.51
CA PHE A 117 2.76 -19.39 -8.04
C PHE A 117 3.47 -20.20 -6.96
N ASP A 118 3.52 -21.52 -7.14
CA ASP A 118 4.26 -22.40 -6.23
C ASP A 118 5.78 -22.25 -6.39
N MET A 119 6.54 -22.84 -5.47
CA MET A 119 8.00 -22.71 -5.47
C MET A 119 8.66 -23.27 -6.74
N PRO A 120 8.31 -24.47 -7.23
CA PRO A 120 8.83 -24.98 -8.51
C PRO A 120 8.65 -23.98 -9.66
N THR A 121 7.43 -23.45 -9.83
CA THR A 121 7.13 -22.45 -10.86
C THR A 121 7.97 -21.19 -10.67
N LEU A 122 8.07 -20.67 -9.43
CA LEU A 122 8.86 -19.46 -9.12
C LEU A 122 10.36 -19.61 -9.42
N TYR A 123 10.89 -20.84 -9.35
CA TYR A 123 12.28 -21.16 -9.68
C TYR A 123 12.50 -21.65 -11.12
N GLY A 124 11.43 -21.79 -11.91
CA GLY A 124 11.54 -22.26 -13.30
C GLY A 124 11.77 -23.77 -13.43
N TYR A 125 11.27 -24.56 -12.47
CA TYR A 125 11.27 -26.01 -12.56
C TYR A 125 9.90 -26.54 -12.98
N ASP A 126 9.91 -27.56 -13.83
CA ASP A 126 8.73 -28.37 -14.09
C ASP A 126 8.32 -29.15 -12.83
N THR A 127 7.04 -29.46 -12.74
CA THR A 127 6.42 -30.16 -11.59
C THR A 127 7.07 -31.51 -11.28
N ASP A 128 7.60 -32.20 -12.29
CA ASP A 128 8.24 -33.51 -12.16
C ASP A 128 9.77 -33.43 -11.94
N ALA A 129 10.33 -32.22 -11.86
CA ALA A 129 11.74 -32.04 -11.53
C ALA A 129 12.04 -32.58 -10.13
N PRO A 130 13.21 -33.21 -9.90
CA PRO A 130 13.60 -33.67 -8.56
C PRO A 130 13.57 -32.57 -7.48
N GLN A 131 13.83 -31.32 -7.87
CA GLN A 131 13.79 -30.14 -7.02
C GLN A 131 12.38 -29.73 -6.59
N ALA A 132 11.36 -30.16 -7.33
CA ALA A 132 9.95 -29.83 -7.08
C ALA A 132 9.27 -30.79 -6.09
N LEU A 133 9.94 -31.88 -5.72
CA LEU A 133 9.38 -32.93 -4.85
C LEU A 133 8.88 -32.35 -3.53
N GLY A 134 7.57 -32.48 -3.28
CA GLY A 134 6.91 -32.04 -2.05
C GLY A 134 6.51 -30.56 -2.01
N GLU A 135 6.80 -29.80 -3.06
CA GLU A 135 6.50 -28.36 -3.14
C GLU A 135 5.42 -28.01 -4.17
N PHE A 136 4.99 -28.98 -4.98
CA PHE A 136 3.90 -28.84 -5.95
C PHE A 136 2.64 -28.25 -5.30
N GLY A 137 2.20 -27.10 -5.79
CA GLY A 137 0.94 -26.49 -5.40
C GLY A 137 0.83 -26.03 -3.93
N LYS A 138 1.90 -26.10 -3.14
CA LYS A 138 1.83 -25.92 -1.67
C LYS A 138 1.68 -24.46 -1.26
N CYS A 139 2.41 -23.56 -1.91
CA CYS A 139 2.47 -22.13 -1.60
C CYS A 139 1.87 -21.25 -2.71
N GLY A 140 1.27 -21.87 -3.74
CA GLY A 140 0.75 -21.20 -4.91
C GLY A 140 0.20 -22.20 -5.91
N VAL A 141 -0.28 -21.73 -7.06
CA VAL A 141 -0.69 -22.62 -8.17
C VAL A 141 0.55 -23.16 -8.87
N ALA A 142 0.54 -24.45 -9.19
CA ALA A 142 1.57 -25.07 -10.02
C ALA A 142 1.31 -24.79 -11.51
N VAL A 143 2.32 -24.33 -12.23
CA VAL A 143 2.26 -24.07 -13.68
C VAL A 143 3.58 -24.52 -14.30
N SER A 144 3.55 -25.53 -15.15
CA SER A 144 4.73 -26.04 -15.88
C SER A 144 4.56 -25.93 -17.40
N SER A 145 3.38 -25.55 -17.88
CA SER A 145 3.08 -25.46 -19.30
C SER A 145 2.05 -24.38 -19.62
N LEU A 146 1.92 -24.06 -20.91
CA LEU A 146 0.82 -23.22 -21.40
C LEU A 146 -0.54 -23.81 -21.03
N ARG A 147 -0.67 -25.15 -21.03
CA ARG A 147 -1.93 -25.82 -20.73
C ARG A 147 -2.44 -25.51 -19.33
N ASP A 148 -1.53 -25.41 -18.35
CA ASP A 148 -1.89 -25.05 -16.99
C ASP A 148 -2.40 -23.60 -16.91
N MET A 149 -1.78 -22.68 -17.66
CA MET A 149 -2.24 -21.29 -17.76
C MET A 149 -3.61 -21.16 -18.43
N GLU A 150 -3.87 -21.94 -19.49
CA GLU A 150 -5.18 -22.00 -20.13
C GLU A 150 -6.26 -22.41 -19.13
N ILE A 151 -6.01 -23.47 -18.36
CA ILE A 151 -6.92 -23.97 -17.33
C ILE A 151 -7.11 -22.94 -16.21
N LEU A 152 -6.00 -22.36 -15.74
CA LEU A 152 -5.99 -21.38 -14.65
C LEU A 152 -6.87 -20.16 -14.97
N LEU A 153 -6.85 -19.71 -16.23
CA LEU A 153 -7.55 -18.53 -16.68
C LEU A 153 -8.88 -18.82 -17.41
N ASP A 154 -9.25 -20.09 -17.54
CA ASP A 154 -10.44 -20.51 -18.28
C ASP A 154 -11.72 -19.85 -17.75
N GLY A 155 -12.50 -19.26 -18.66
CA GLY A 155 -13.76 -18.60 -18.36
C GLY A 155 -13.67 -17.33 -17.50
N LEU A 156 -12.47 -16.74 -17.32
CA LEU A 156 -12.31 -15.44 -16.67
C LEU A 156 -12.40 -14.30 -17.70
N PRO A 157 -13.04 -13.16 -17.39
CA PRO A 157 -13.22 -12.06 -18.33
C PRO A 157 -11.95 -11.18 -18.43
N LEU A 158 -10.88 -11.74 -19.01
CA LEU A 158 -9.54 -11.12 -19.06
C LEU A 158 -9.49 -9.77 -19.80
N ASP A 159 -10.48 -9.48 -20.64
CA ASP A 159 -10.65 -8.22 -21.36
C ASP A 159 -11.24 -7.09 -20.49
N GLN A 160 -11.89 -7.46 -19.37
CA GLN A 160 -12.58 -6.53 -18.49
C GLN A 160 -11.87 -6.33 -17.14
N ILE A 161 -10.99 -7.25 -16.77
CA ILE A 161 -10.22 -7.18 -15.51
C ILE A 161 -8.73 -7.11 -15.80
N THR A 162 -7.97 -6.71 -14.78
CA THR A 162 -6.50 -6.72 -14.86
C THR A 162 -5.94 -7.92 -14.13
N THR A 163 -4.90 -8.53 -14.69
CA THR A 163 -4.20 -9.69 -14.11
C THR A 163 -2.81 -9.28 -13.67
N SER A 164 -2.50 -9.50 -12.40
CA SER A 164 -1.15 -9.39 -11.84
C SER A 164 -0.61 -10.80 -11.61
N MET A 165 0.66 -11.00 -11.90
CA MET A 165 1.36 -12.27 -11.72
C MET A 165 2.56 -12.02 -10.81
N THR A 166 2.58 -12.62 -9.62
CA THR A 166 3.72 -12.50 -8.70
C THR A 166 4.74 -13.55 -9.08
N ILE A 167 5.51 -13.25 -10.12
CA ILE A 167 6.53 -14.10 -10.72
C ILE A 167 7.78 -13.24 -10.95
N ASN A 168 8.97 -13.84 -10.82
CA ASN A 168 10.24 -13.12 -10.94
C ASN A 168 11.18 -13.82 -11.93
N SER A 169 12.01 -14.77 -11.46
CA SER A 169 13.08 -15.39 -12.24
C SER A 169 12.67 -15.93 -13.63
N PRO A 170 11.58 -16.70 -13.79
CA PRO A 170 11.17 -17.23 -15.09
C PRO A 170 10.34 -16.24 -15.94
N ALA A 171 10.16 -15.00 -15.48
CA ALA A 171 9.42 -13.97 -16.21
C ALA A 171 10.29 -13.16 -17.19
N ALA A 172 11.62 -13.19 -17.02
CA ALA A 172 12.58 -12.40 -17.77
C ALA A 172 12.91 -13.00 -19.15
#